data_AF-A0A6B9TFS7-F1
#
_entry.id   AF-A0A6B9TFS7-F1
#
_cell.length_a   1.000
_cell.length_b   1.000
_cell.length_c   1.000
_cell.angle_alpha   90.00
_cell.angle_beta   90.00
_cell.angle_gamma   90.00
#
_symmetry.space_group_name_H-M   'P 1'
#
loop_
_entity.id
_entity.type
_entity.pdbx_description
1 polymer ?
#
loop_
_entity_poly.entity_id
_entity_poly.type
_entity_poly.pdbx_seq_one_letter_code
_entity_poly.pdbx_strand_id
1 'polypeptide(L)'
;MNRAEDNRIFVETESFRRLIEELEELKGSRGNILHVIGAPGTGKSSNIYYGIRKLGMNVYEVPCNLETVEVTAEEVFRSILEDVKSELGVDSAADVYRRFAEFDAVLFADRFHDSHDFSDSMGFSQWTLGAGGEALKFYLKCIREYLRYRSVFRDMNIIFQTAWRLRFRGKKPDIFTDIPVISPLLCHLLMVPFRAVKIDYTRQETLSIIRAHMDCADADEIQGYIDLYGCRPRLILEKMKC
;
A
#
# COMPACT_ATOMS: atom_id res chain seq x y z
N MET A 1 -4.23 1.54 16.05
CA MET A 1 -3.12 1.51 17.04
C MET A 1 -2.34 0.23 16.82
N ASN A 2 -1.21 0.29 16.10
CA ASN A 2 -0.24 -0.82 16.03
C ASN A 2 0.79 -0.55 17.12
N ARG A 3 0.62 -1.13 18.31
CA ARG A 3 1.68 -1.07 19.33
C ARG A 3 2.81 -1.99 18.89
N ALA A 4 4.05 -1.66 19.26
CA ALA A 4 5.22 -2.52 19.02
C ALA A 4 5.06 -3.95 19.60
N GLU A 5 4.12 -4.15 20.53
CA GLU A 5 3.76 -5.45 21.11
C GLU A 5 2.82 -6.30 20.24
N ASP A 6 1.99 -5.71 19.37
CA ASP A 6 1.05 -6.44 18.49
C ASP A 6 1.76 -7.25 17.39
N ASN A 7 3.05 -6.99 17.15
CA ASN A 7 3.85 -7.59 16.08
C ASN A 7 4.69 -8.80 16.52
N ARG A 8 4.55 -9.31 17.75
CA ARG A 8 5.30 -10.50 18.19
C ARG A 8 4.78 -11.80 17.58
N ILE A 9 3.49 -11.84 17.24
CA ILE A 9 2.83 -13.04 16.73
C ILE A 9 2.45 -12.78 15.28
N PHE A 10 3.09 -13.48 14.35
CA PHE A 10 2.78 -13.44 12.93
C PHE A 10 2.53 -14.87 12.45
N VAL A 11 1.37 -15.11 11.85
CA VAL A 11 1.01 -16.42 11.29
C VAL A 11 1.32 -16.40 9.81
N GLU A 12 2.22 -17.28 9.37
CA GLU A 12 2.54 -17.41 7.95
C GLU A 12 1.39 -18.08 7.18
N THR A 13 0.78 -17.32 6.28
CA THR A 13 -0.31 -17.77 5.40
C THR A 13 0.19 -18.03 3.98
N GLU A 14 -0.66 -18.61 3.14
CA GLU A 14 -0.32 -18.83 1.74
C GLU A 14 -0.22 -17.50 0.95
N SER A 15 -1.05 -16.52 1.29
CA SER A 15 -0.92 -15.15 0.77
C SER A 15 0.39 -14.47 1.19
N PHE A 16 0.88 -14.75 2.40
CA PHE A 16 2.18 -14.24 2.85
C PHE A 16 3.35 -14.90 2.11
N ARG A 17 3.31 -16.21 1.86
CA ARG A 17 4.35 -16.91 1.09
C ARG A 17 4.50 -16.34 -0.32
N ARG A 18 3.38 -16.15 -1.02
CA ARG A 18 3.36 -15.49 -2.34
C ARG A 18 3.93 -14.07 -2.28
N LEU A 19 3.66 -13.33 -1.20
CA LEU A 19 4.27 -12.01 -1.01
C LEU A 19 5.79 -12.10 -0.83
N ILE A 20 6.28 -13.08 -0.05
CA ILE A 20 7.72 -13.28 0.17
C ILE A 20 8.45 -13.60 -1.14
N GLU A 21 7.91 -14.49 -1.97
CA GLU A 21 8.49 -14.81 -3.28
C GLU A 21 8.66 -13.55 -4.14
N GLU A 22 7.62 -12.71 -4.20
CA GLU A 22 7.66 -11.45 -4.95
C GLU A 22 8.67 -10.45 -4.36
N LEU A 23 8.75 -10.33 -3.02
CA LEU A 23 9.71 -9.45 -2.36
C LEU A 23 11.16 -9.94 -2.56
N GLU A 24 11.41 -11.25 -2.57
CA GLU A 24 12.72 -11.83 -2.90
C GLU A 24 13.12 -11.49 -4.34
N GLU A 25 12.18 -11.59 -5.29
CA GLU A 25 12.41 -11.17 -6.67
C GLU A 25 12.70 -9.68 -6.81
N LEU A 26 12.01 -8.82 -6.04
CA LEU A 26 12.32 -7.38 -5.98
C LEU A 26 13.73 -7.12 -5.43
N LYS A 27 14.21 -7.92 -4.49
CA LYS A 27 15.57 -7.77 -3.95
C LYS A 27 16.64 -8.17 -4.98
N GLY A 28 16.34 -9.16 -5.82
CA GLY A 28 17.26 -9.67 -6.86
C GLY A 28 17.22 -8.93 -8.20
N SER A 29 16.19 -8.11 -8.46
CA SER A 29 15.97 -7.46 -9.75
C SER A 29 15.43 -6.03 -9.61
N ARG A 30 15.55 -5.21 -10.66
CA ARG A 30 15.13 -3.80 -10.67
C ARG A 30 14.06 -3.53 -11.71
N GLY A 31 13.36 -2.41 -11.55
CA GLY A 31 12.38 -1.93 -12.51
C GLY A 31 11.01 -2.59 -12.37
N ASN A 32 10.69 -3.14 -11.19
CA ASN A 32 9.41 -3.80 -10.94
C ASN A 32 8.46 -2.93 -10.12
N ILE A 33 7.17 -3.10 -10.35
CA ILE A 33 6.11 -2.53 -9.51
C ILE A 33 5.30 -3.66 -8.91
N LEU A 34 5.31 -3.77 -7.58
CA LEU A 34 4.52 -4.73 -6.83
C LEU A 34 3.31 -4.03 -6.20
N HIS A 35 2.13 -4.56 -6.48
CA HIS A 35 0.87 -4.07 -5.98
C HIS A 35 0.27 -5.06 -4.98
N VAL A 36 0.19 -4.66 -3.71
CA VAL A 36 -0.38 -5.48 -2.65
C VAL A 36 -1.85 -5.10 -2.44
N ILE A 37 -2.75 -5.98 -2.89
CA ILE A 37 -4.19 -5.78 -2.84
C ILE A 37 -4.84 -6.65 -1.77
N GLY A 38 -6.04 -6.26 -1.32
CA GLY A 38 -6.74 -6.97 -0.26
C GLY A 38 -7.82 -6.13 0.39
N ALA A 39 -8.90 -6.77 0.83
CA ALA A 39 -10.01 -6.09 1.49
C ALA A 39 -9.53 -5.35 2.75
N PRO A 40 -10.20 -4.26 3.17
CA PRO A 40 -9.92 -3.65 4.47
C PRO A 40 -9.98 -4.69 5.60
N GLY A 41 -9.06 -4.63 6.56
CA GLY A 41 -9.00 -5.56 7.69
C GLY A 41 -8.30 -6.91 7.41
N THR A 42 -7.72 -7.11 6.22
CA THR A 42 -6.91 -8.31 5.88
C THR A 42 -5.45 -8.23 6.32
N GLY A 43 -4.98 -7.12 6.90
CA GLY A 43 -3.59 -7.04 7.40
C GLY A 43 -2.52 -6.91 6.30
N LYS A 44 -2.82 -6.21 5.20
CA LYS A 44 -1.83 -5.90 4.13
C LYS A 44 -0.54 -5.30 4.69
N SER A 45 -0.66 -4.24 5.51
CA SER A 45 0.48 -3.57 6.13
C SER A 45 1.32 -4.55 6.95
N SER A 46 0.67 -5.37 7.80
CA SER A 46 1.35 -6.38 8.63
C SER A 46 2.15 -7.36 7.77
N ASN A 47 1.59 -7.84 6.66
CA ASN A 47 2.29 -8.74 5.73
C ASN A 47 3.49 -8.06 5.06
N ILE A 48 3.31 -6.82 4.57
CA ILE A 48 4.37 -6.05 3.89
C ILE A 48 5.53 -5.78 4.84
N TYR A 49 5.28 -5.17 6.00
CA TYR A 49 6.34 -4.81 6.93
C TYR A 49 7.03 -6.03 7.54
N TYR A 50 6.27 -7.10 7.81
CA TYR A 50 6.89 -8.35 8.26
C TYR A 50 7.76 -8.97 7.17
N GLY A 51 7.33 -8.98 5.91
CA GLY A 51 8.12 -9.47 4.78
C GLY A 51 9.39 -8.67 4.54
N ILE A 52 9.30 -7.34 4.49
CA ILE A 52 10.45 -6.42 4.35
C ILE A 52 11.48 -6.68 5.46
N ARG A 53 11.03 -6.79 6.71
CA ARG A 53 11.90 -7.08 7.85
C ARG A 53 12.50 -8.49 7.77
N LYS A 54 11.70 -9.51 7.42
CA LYS A 54 12.15 -10.90 7.30
C LYS A 54 13.27 -11.05 6.25
N LEU A 55 13.17 -10.32 5.15
CA LEU A 55 14.16 -10.33 4.07
C LEU A 55 15.29 -9.31 4.27
N GLY A 56 15.22 -8.46 5.29
CA GLY A 56 16.19 -7.39 5.54
C GLY A 56 16.31 -6.44 4.35
N MET A 57 15.19 -6.08 3.72
CA MET A 57 15.19 -5.13 2.60
C MET A 57 15.38 -3.70 3.11
N ASN A 58 16.25 -2.95 2.44
CA ASN A 58 16.39 -1.51 2.64
C ASN A 58 15.31 -0.77 1.85
N VAL A 59 14.25 -0.33 2.53
CA VAL A 59 13.07 0.29 1.88
C VAL A 59 12.92 1.73 2.30
N TYR A 60 12.70 2.62 1.34
CA TYR A 60 12.28 4.00 1.60
C TYR A 60 10.76 4.09 1.56
N GLU A 61 10.13 4.37 2.70
CA GLU A 61 8.70 4.61 2.76
C GLU A 61 8.38 6.08 2.55
N VAL A 62 7.57 6.37 1.54
CA VAL A 62 7.24 7.74 1.13
C VAL A 62 6.27 8.37 2.13
N PRO A 63 6.58 9.55 2.71
CA PRO A 63 5.64 10.28 3.53
C PRO A 63 4.59 11.01 2.68
N CYS A 64 3.43 11.29 3.28
CA CYS A 64 2.47 12.25 2.76
C CYS A 64 1.90 13.07 3.92
N ASN A 65 2.45 14.26 4.16
CA ASN A 65 2.04 15.11 5.26
C ASN A 65 1.29 16.33 4.72
N LEU A 66 -0.01 16.18 4.45
CA LEU A 66 -0.83 17.29 3.96
C LEU A 66 -1.31 18.15 5.13
N GLU A 67 -1.15 19.47 5.07
CA GLU A 67 -1.69 20.38 6.08
C GLU A 67 -3.23 20.41 6.07
N THR A 68 -3.83 20.25 4.89
CA THR A 68 -5.28 20.23 4.69
C THR A 68 -5.66 19.32 3.52
N VAL A 69 -6.90 18.83 3.53
CA VAL A 69 -7.47 18.01 2.45
C VAL A 69 -8.06 18.85 1.30
N GLU A 70 -8.17 20.17 1.47
CA GLU A 70 -8.70 21.11 0.46
C GLU A 70 -7.60 21.61 -0.50
N VAL A 71 -6.78 20.68 -0.99
CA VAL A 71 -5.65 20.98 -1.89
C VAL A 71 -5.82 20.31 -3.24
N THR A 72 -5.25 20.93 -4.26
CA THR A 72 -5.24 20.43 -5.64
C THR A 72 -4.27 19.26 -5.81
N ALA A 73 -4.46 18.47 -6.87
CA ALA A 73 -3.53 17.40 -7.25
C ALA A 73 -2.08 17.86 -7.40
N GLU A 74 -1.88 19.11 -7.85
CA GLU A 74 -0.54 19.66 -8.03
C GLU A 74 0.13 19.97 -6.69
N GLU A 75 -0.63 20.53 -5.75
CA GLU A 75 -0.15 20.82 -4.40
C GLU A 75 0.16 19.54 -3.63
N VAL A 76 -0.67 18.50 -3.73
CA VAL A 76 -0.37 17.19 -3.13
C VAL A 76 0.94 16.63 -3.66
N PHE A 77 1.10 16.60 -4.99
CA PHE A 77 2.34 16.10 -5.59
C PHE A 77 3.56 16.92 -5.17
N ARG A 78 3.42 18.25 -5.11
CA ARG A 78 4.50 19.15 -4.70
C ARG A 78 4.86 18.92 -3.24
N SER A 79 3.88 18.83 -2.34
CA SER A 79 4.09 18.55 -0.92
C SER A 79 4.80 17.22 -0.70
N ILE A 80 4.34 16.13 -1.32
CA ILE A 80 5.04 14.82 -1.24
C ILE A 80 6.48 14.95 -1.72
N LEU A 81 6.72 15.65 -2.82
CA LEU A 81 8.06 15.78 -3.37
C LEU A 81 8.98 16.62 -2.47
N GLU A 82 8.48 17.71 -1.89
CA GLU A 82 9.24 18.54 -0.95
C GLU A 82 9.54 17.79 0.35
N ASP A 83 8.60 17.00 0.88
CA ASP A 83 8.84 16.13 2.04
C ASP A 83 9.96 15.13 1.74
N VAL A 84 9.92 14.47 0.58
CA VAL A 84 10.95 13.51 0.17
C VAL A 84 12.30 14.18 -0.07
N LYS A 85 12.32 15.36 -0.70
CA LYS A 85 13.54 16.16 -0.89
C LYS A 85 14.20 16.48 0.45
N SER A 86 13.40 16.92 1.41
CA SER A 86 13.85 17.24 2.77
C SER A 86 14.42 16.00 3.47
N GLU A 87 13.69 14.87 3.48
CA GLU A 87 14.15 13.62 4.11
C GLU A 87 15.42 13.05 3.46
N LEU A 88 15.59 13.21 2.14
CA LEU A 88 16.74 12.70 1.40
C LEU A 88 17.90 13.70 1.26
N GLY A 89 17.71 14.96 1.68
CA GLY A 89 18.70 16.02 1.58
C GLY A 89 19.05 16.41 0.15
N VAL A 90 18.05 16.52 -0.74
CA VAL A 90 18.24 16.84 -2.16
C VAL A 90 17.34 17.98 -2.62
N ASP A 91 17.78 18.76 -3.61
CA ASP A 91 17.08 20.00 -4.01
C ASP A 91 16.11 19.81 -5.21
N SER A 92 16.26 18.73 -5.98
CA SER A 92 15.52 18.52 -7.23
C SER A 92 14.76 17.20 -7.30
N ALA A 93 13.68 17.18 -8.10
CA ALA A 93 12.91 15.97 -8.36
C ALA A 93 13.78 14.86 -9.00
N ALA A 94 14.68 15.26 -9.90
CA ALA A 94 15.57 14.33 -10.57
C ALA A 94 16.58 13.70 -9.61
N ASP A 95 17.01 14.42 -8.57
CA ASP A 95 17.86 13.87 -7.50
C ASP A 95 17.05 12.91 -6.62
N VAL A 96 15.80 13.23 -6.28
CA VAL A 96 14.89 12.31 -5.54
C VAL A 96 14.79 10.95 -6.25
N TYR A 97 14.47 10.95 -7.55
CA TYR A 97 14.33 9.70 -8.28
C TYR A 97 15.64 8.93 -8.39
N ARG A 98 16.80 9.62 -8.45
CA ARG A 98 18.11 8.98 -8.41
C ARG A 98 18.39 8.33 -7.05
N ARG A 99 18.08 9.02 -5.95
CA ARG A 99 18.21 8.48 -4.58
C ARG A 99 17.29 7.28 -4.35
N PHE A 100 16.10 7.27 -4.92
CA PHE A 100 15.18 6.12 -4.86
C PHE A 100 15.79 4.82 -5.40
N ALA A 101 16.69 4.89 -6.38
CA ALA A 101 17.37 3.71 -6.93
C ALA A 101 18.39 3.08 -5.95
N GLU A 102 18.76 3.77 -4.86
CA GLU A 102 19.67 3.25 -3.84
C GLU A 102 19.00 2.30 -2.84
N PHE A 103 17.67 2.33 -2.77
CA PHE A 103 16.87 1.45 -1.92
C PHE A 103 16.50 0.17 -2.67
N ASP A 104 16.28 -0.93 -1.97
CA ASP A 104 15.75 -2.17 -2.55
C ASP A 104 14.36 -1.94 -3.16
N ALA A 105 13.55 -1.11 -2.50
CA ALA A 105 12.27 -0.63 -3.01
C ALA A 105 11.85 0.71 -2.39
N VAL A 106 10.98 1.43 -3.10
CA VAL A 106 10.22 2.58 -2.59
C VAL A 106 8.83 2.10 -2.22
N LEU A 107 8.39 2.37 -0.99
CA LEU A 107 7.12 1.90 -0.45
C LEU A 107 6.12 3.04 -0.30
N PHE A 108 4.94 2.85 -0.90
CA PHE A 108 3.76 3.68 -0.71
C PHE A 108 2.75 2.88 0.13
N ALA A 109 2.86 3.00 1.45
CA ALA A 109 2.04 2.27 2.43
C ALA A 109 1.47 3.19 3.50
N ASP A 110 1.69 2.89 4.79
CA ASP A 110 0.93 3.52 5.87
C ASP A 110 1.38 4.98 6.09
N ARG A 111 2.68 5.32 6.01
CA ARG A 111 3.17 6.73 6.06
C ARG A 111 2.67 7.59 4.90
N PHE A 112 2.28 6.96 3.79
CA PHE A 112 1.71 7.65 2.65
C PHE A 112 0.19 7.78 2.76
N HIS A 113 -0.49 6.66 3.03
CA HIS A 113 -1.95 6.63 3.05
C HIS A 113 -2.53 7.19 4.33
N ASP A 114 -1.98 6.80 5.47
CA ASP A 114 -2.57 6.98 6.78
C ASP A 114 -1.62 7.74 7.72
N SER A 115 -0.87 8.72 7.20
CA SER A 115 0.04 9.58 8.01
C SER A 115 -0.65 10.27 9.20
N HIS A 116 -1.96 10.49 9.11
CA HIS A 116 -2.83 10.98 10.19
C HIS A 116 -2.91 10.05 11.40
N ASP A 117 -2.58 8.77 11.26
CA ASP A 117 -2.47 7.84 12.39
C ASP A 117 -1.14 8.03 13.15
N PHE A 118 -0.18 8.78 12.59
CA PHE A 118 1.18 8.93 13.11
C PHE A 118 1.58 10.40 13.39
N SER A 119 0.77 11.36 12.94
CA SER A 119 1.05 12.80 13.06
C SER A 119 -0.24 13.62 12.98
N ASP A 120 -0.17 14.91 13.30
CA ASP A 120 -1.29 15.85 13.11
C ASP A 120 -1.56 16.18 11.63
N SER A 121 -0.78 15.61 10.70
CA SER A 121 -0.94 15.83 9.26
C SER A 121 -1.99 14.90 8.65
N MET A 122 -2.56 15.32 7.52
CA MET A 122 -3.55 14.55 6.77
C MET A 122 -2.87 13.60 5.77
N GLY A 123 -3.37 12.38 5.70
CA GLY A 123 -2.84 11.35 4.78
C GLY A 123 -3.48 11.36 3.40
N PHE A 124 -2.83 10.70 2.45
CA PHE A 124 -3.34 10.58 1.08
C PHE A 124 -4.73 9.90 1.05
N SER A 125 -5.00 8.97 1.97
CA SER A 125 -6.29 8.30 2.06
C SER A 125 -7.42 9.28 2.42
N GLN A 126 -7.16 10.25 3.29
CA GLN A 126 -8.14 11.28 3.67
C GLN A 126 -8.38 12.28 2.54
N TRP A 127 -7.31 12.75 1.89
CA TRP A 127 -7.43 13.64 0.73
C TRP A 127 -8.26 13.00 -0.38
N THR A 128 -7.96 11.75 -0.74
CA THR A 128 -8.69 11.05 -1.81
C THR A 128 -10.17 10.82 -1.54
N LEU A 129 -10.64 10.86 -0.28
CA LEU A 129 -12.08 10.75 0.05
C LEU A 129 -12.90 11.94 -0.45
N GLY A 130 -12.31 13.14 -0.43
CA GLY A 130 -12.93 14.41 -0.81
C GLY A 130 -12.46 14.98 -2.16
N ALA A 131 -11.33 14.50 -2.69
CA ALA A 131 -10.67 15.07 -3.88
C ALA A 131 -11.48 15.00 -5.18
N GLY A 132 -12.44 14.09 -5.30
CA GLY A 132 -13.24 13.92 -6.52
C GLY A 132 -12.36 13.74 -7.78
N GLY A 133 -12.48 14.66 -8.74
CA GLY A 133 -11.69 14.64 -9.98
C GLY A 133 -10.20 14.97 -9.80
N GLU A 134 -9.81 15.60 -8.69
CA GLU A 134 -8.40 15.89 -8.40
C GLU A 134 -7.58 14.60 -8.19
N ALA A 135 -8.17 13.55 -7.62
CA ALA A 135 -7.51 12.25 -7.48
C ALA A 135 -7.05 11.71 -8.85
N LEU A 136 -7.90 11.81 -9.89
CA LEU A 136 -7.54 11.39 -11.24
C LEU A 136 -6.41 12.25 -11.82
N LYS A 137 -6.45 13.58 -11.61
CA LYS A 137 -5.37 14.49 -12.04
C LYS A 137 -4.04 14.13 -11.40
N PHE A 138 -4.04 13.77 -10.12
CA PHE A 138 -2.84 13.33 -9.40
C PHE A 138 -2.26 12.07 -10.03
N TYR A 139 -3.08 11.03 -10.26
CA TYR A 139 -2.62 9.80 -10.89
C TYR A 139 -2.07 10.03 -12.31
N LEU A 140 -2.74 10.85 -13.13
CA LEU A 140 -2.24 11.23 -14.46
C LEU A 140 -0.90 11.97 -14.38
N LYS A 141 -0.69 12.79 -13.35
CA LYS A 141 0.58 13.46 -13.10
C LYS A 141 1.68 12.46 -12.73
N CYS A 142 1.40 11.49 -11.85
CA CYS A 142 2.35 10.41 -11.53
C CYS A 142 2.75 9.60 -12.78
N ILE A 143 1.77 9.25 -13.63
CA ILE A 143 2.05 8.56 -14.91
C ILE A 143 2.94 9.42 -15.82
N ARG A 144 2.64 10.72 -15.94
CA ARG A 144 3.45 11.64 -16.75
C ARG A 144 4.89 11.76 -16.22
N GLU A 145 5.06 11.81 -14.90
CA GLU A 145 6.38 11.85 -14.27
C GLU A 145 7.14 10.54 -14.48
N TYR A 146 6.48 9.40 -14.32
CA TYR A 146 7.04 8.09 -14.66
C TYR A 146 7.54 8.04 -16.10
N LEU A 147 6.73 8.49 -17.07
CA LEU A 147 7.13 8.51 -18.50
C LEU A 147 8.30 9.46 -18.77
N ARG A 148 8.33 10.61 -18.09
CA ARG A 148 9.42 11.60 -18.20
C ARG A 148 10.76 11.05 -17.68
N TYR A 149 10.74 10.30 -16.58
CA TYR A 149 11.93 9.75 -15.92
C TYR A 149 12.10 8.24 -16.12
N ARG A 150 11.53 7.69 -17.19
CA ARG A 150 11.44 6.24 -17.43
C ARG A 150 12.78 5.50 -17.31
N SER A 151 13.89 6.11 -17.71
CA SER A 151 15.22 5.50 -17.56
C SER A 151 15.56 5.27 -16.09
N VAL A 152 15.33 6.26 -15.23
CA VAL A 152 15.60 6.18 -13.79
C VAL A 152 14.65 5.21 -13.10
N PHE A 153 13.36 5.22 -13.48
CA PHE A 153 12.37 4.29 -12.94
C PHE A 153 12.67 2.81 -13.27
N ARG A 154 13.49 2.54 -14.28
CA ARG A 154 13.92 1.17 -14.62
C ARG A 154 14.91 0.59 -13.61
N ASP A 155 15.55 1.45 -12.83
CA ASP A 155 16.57 1.07 -11.86
C ASP A 155 16.03 1.04 -10.41
N MET A 156 14.73 1.24 -10.21
CA MET A 156 14.08 1.19 -8.89
C MET A 156 12.92 0.19 -8.87
N ASN A 157 12.62 -0.33 -7.69
CA ASN A 157 11.39 -1.09 -7.46
C ASN A 157 10.41 -0.25 -6.65
N ILE A 158 9.11 -0.45 -6.88
CA ILE A 158 8.06 0.27 -6.16
C ILE A 158 7.05 -0.73 -5.61
N ILE A 159 6.66 -0.55 -4.34
CA ILE A 159 5.63 -1.34 -3.67
C ILE A 159 4.46 -0.42 -3.32
N PHE A 160 3.24 -0.78 -3.73
CA PHE A 160 2.02 -0.05 -3.41
C PHE A 160 1.08 -0.86 -2.53
N GLN A 161 0.57 -0.24 -1.47
CA GLN A 161 -0.48 -0.78 -0.61
C GLN A 161 -1.82 -0.07 -0.84
N THR A 162 -2.34 -0.05 -2.07
CA THR A 162 -3.61 0.65 -2.31
C THR A 162 -4.42 0.07 -3.43
N ALA A 163 -5.71 -0.19 -3.20
CA ALA A 163 -6.63 -0.13 -4.32
C ALA A 163 -6.63 1.31 -4.88
N TRP A 164 -6.41 1.52 -6.17
CA TRP A 164 -6.40 2.88 -6.75
C TRP A 164 -7.82 3.42 -6.80
N ARG A 165 -8.32 3.90 -5.67
CA ARG A 165 -9.74 4.22 -5.49
C ARG A 165 -10.07 5.55 -6.18
N LEU A 166 -10.91 5.51 -7.21
CA LEU A 166 -11.68 6.69 -7.62
C LEU A 166 -13.05 6.63 -6.97
N ARG A 167 -13.56 7.77 -6.51
CA ARG A 167 -14.97 7.90 -6.19
C ARG A 167 -15.67 8.52 -7.39
N PHE A 168 -16.31 7.69 -8.21
CA PHE A 168 -17.14 8.14 -9.32
C PHE A 168 -18.59 7.70 -9.09
N ARG A 169 -19.53 8.65 -9.05
CA ARG A 169 -20.98 8.40 -8.91
C ARG A 169 -21.36 7.44 -7.78
N GLY A 170 -20.79 7.63 -6.58
CA GLY A 170 -21.13 6.84 -5.39
C GLY A 170 -20.52 5.43 -5.32
N LYS A 171 -19.79 4.99 -6.34
CA LYS A 171 -19.01 3.73 -6.33
C LYS A 171 -17.52 4.02 -6.06
N LYS A 172 -16.79 3.01 -5.55
CA LYS A 172 -15.34 3.06 -5.26
C LYS A 172 -14.54 2.13 -6.22
N PRO A 173 -14.58 2.33 -7.55
CA PRO A 173 -13.78 1.53 -8.48
C PRO A 173 -12.29 1.70 -8.24
N ASP A 174 -11.54 0.60 -8.39
CA ASP A 174 -10.09 0.64 -8.56
C ASP A 174 -9.74 0.98 -10.00
N ILE A 175 -8.84 1.94 -10.21
CA ILE A 175 -8.42 2.42 -11.53
C ILE A 175 -7.96 1.25 -12.41
N PHE A 176 -7.12 0.34 -11.91
CA PHE A 176 -6.53 -0.69 -12.75
C PHE A 176 -7.43 -1.90 -12.99
N THR A 177 -8.42 -2.15 -12.15
CA THR A 177 -9.31 -3.31 -12.29
C THR A 177 -10.74 -2.98 -12.75
N ASP A 178 -11.25 -1.77 -12.50
CA ASP A 178 -12.68 -1.45 -12.67
C ASP A 178 -12.98 -0.33 -13.69
N ILE A 179 -11.97 0.26 -14.34
CA ILE A 179 -12.17 1.32 -15.35
C ILE A 179 -11.90 0.76 -16.76
N PRO A 180 -12.94 0.51 -17.58
CA PRO A 180 -12.78 -0.03 -18.94
C PRO A 180 -12.04 0.91 -19.91
N VAL A 181 -11.87 2.17 -19.53
CA VAL A 181 -11.31 3.26 -20.37
C VAL A 181 -9.81 3.48 -20.11
N ILE A 182 -9.20 2.74 -19.18
CA ILE A 182 -7.73 2.67 -19.16
C ILE A 182 -7.34 1.83 -20.35
N SER A 183 -7.03 2.56 -21.42
CA SER A 183 -6.72 2.01 -22.72
C SER A 183 -5.69 0.89 -22.60
N PRO A 184 -5.81 -0.20 -23.36
CA PRO A 184 -4.73 -1.17 -23.56
C PRO A 184 -3.39 -0.50 -23.87
N LEU A 185 -3.41 0.69 -24.48
CA LEU A 185 -2.27 1.56 -24.71
C LEU A 185 -1.57 2.02 -23.43
N LEU A 186 -2.28 2.26 -22.33
CA LEU A 186 -1.72 2.69 -21.04
C LEU A 186 -1.06 1.50 -20.31
N CYS A 187 -1.67 0.32 -20.36
CA CYS A 187 -1.06 -0.94 -19.91
C CYS A 187 0.19 -1.29 -20.76
N HIS A 188 0.14 -1.03 -22.06
CA HIS A 188 1.25 -1.26 -22.98
C HIS A 188 2.35 -0.17 -22.87
N LEU A 189 2.01 1.10 -22.64
CA LEU A 189 2.97 2.21 -22.51
C LEU A 189 3.82 2.09 -21.27
N LEU A 190 3.29 1.53 -20.18
CA LEU A 190 4.07 1.39 -18.96
C LEU A 190 5.22 0.38 -19.16
N MET A 191 5.07 -0.71 -19.93
CA MET A 191 6.05 -1.84 -20.07
C MET A 191 6.88 -2.10 -18.79
N VAL A 192 6.26 -1.91 -17.63
CA VAL A 192 6.81 -2.30 -16.34
C VAL A 192 6.26 -3.67 -16.03
N PRO A 193 7.05 -4.62 -15.50
CA PRO A 193 6.51 -5.80 -14.86
C PRO A 193 5.67 -5.35 -13.65
N PHE A 194 4.38 -5.12 -13.90
CA PHE A 194 3.38 -4.86 -12.88
C PHE A 194 2.94 -6.19 -12.33
N ARG A 195 3.19 -6.40 -11.04
CA ARG A 195 2.90 -7.64 -10.33
C ARG A 195 1.91 -7.35 -9.23
N ALA A 196 1.00 -8.29 -8.97
CA ALA A 196 -0.01 -8.10 -7.95
C ALA A 196 -0.10 -9.30 -7.02
N VAL A 197 -0.02 -9.05 -5.71
CA VAL A 197 -0.22 -10.06 -4.67
C VAL A 197 -1.47 -9.70 -3.90
N LYS A 198 -2.41 -10.64 -3.83
CA LYS A 198 -3.62 -10.50 -3.03
C LYS A 198 -3.42 -11.10 -1.65
N ILE A 199 -3.63 -10.27 -0.64
CA ILE A 199 -3.74 -10.68 0.75
C ILE A 199 -5.19 -11.06 1.02
N ASP A 200 -5.44 -12.35 0.95
CA ASP A 200 -6.67 -13.02 1.33
C ASP A 200 -6.37 -14.29 2.12
N TYR A 201 -7.39 -14.76 2.83
CA TYR A 201 -7.29 -15.89 3.74
C TYR A 201 -8.47 -16.83 3.56
N THR A 202 -8.19 -18.11 3.70
CA THR A 202 -9.21 -19.13 3.94
C THR A 202 -9.82 -18.95 5.34
N ARG A 203 -10.95 -19.63 5.60
CA ARG A 203 -11.55 -19.66 6.94
C ARG A 203 -10.59 -20.26 7.98
N GLN A 204 -9.83 -21.29 7.58
CA GLN A 204 -8.85 -21.97 8.44
C GLN A 204 -7.67 -21.05 8.78
N GLU A 205 -7.11 -20.33 7.80
CA GLU A 205 -6.08 -19.32 8.04
C GLU A 205 -6.61 -18.19 8.91
N THR A 206 -7.83 -17.71 8.65
CA THR A 206 -8.45 -16.67 9.48
C THR A 206 -8.60 -17.15 10.93
N LEU A 207 -9.13 -18.36 11.16
CA LEU A 207 -9.25 -18.96 12.49
C LEU A 207 -7.88 -19.04 13.18
N SER A 208 -6.84 -19.47 12.45
CA SER A 208 -5.48 -19.59 12.97
C SER A 208 -4.90 -18.24 13.38
N ILE A 209 -5.10 -17.21 12.56
CA ILE A 209 -4.69 -15.84 12.88
C ILE A 209 -5.43 -15.36 14.14
N ILE A 210 -6.76 -15.50 14.21
CA ILE A 210 -7.53 -15.02 15.38
C ILE A 210 -7.08 -15.71 16.67
N ARG A 211 -6.94 -17.04 16.66
CA ARG A 211 -6.49 -17.80 17.83
C ARG A 211 -5.09 -17.40 18.29
N ALA A 212 -4.19 -17.15 17.36
CA ALA A 212 -2.84 -16.68 17.67
C ALA A 212 -2.83 -15.31 18.38
N HIS A 213 -3.87 -14.50 18.23
CA HIS A 213 -4.01 -13.20 18.90
C HIS A 213 -5.01 -13.19 20.07
N MET A 214 -5.79 -14.26 20.24
CA MET A 214 -6.82 -14.40 21.28
C MET A 214 -6.90 -15.85 21.76
N ASP A 215 -6.20 -16.16 22.85
CA ASP A 215 -6.14 -17.51 23.43
C ASP A 215 -7.48 -18.00 24.01
N CYS A 216 -8.42 -17.09 24.31
CA CYS A 216 -9.66 -17.41 25.03
C CYS A 216 -10.91 -17.57 24.14
N ALA A 217 -10.83 -17.32 22.84
CA ALA A 217 -11.99 -17.35 21.95
C ALA A 217 -12.30 -18.77 21.46
N ASP A 218 -13.56 -19.19 21.57
CA ASP A 218 -14.01 -20.49 21.10
C ASP A 218 -14.02 -20.58 19.55
N ALA A 219 -13.80 -21.79 19.02
CA ALA A 219 -13.79 -22.04 17.58
C ALA A 219 -15.09 -21.61 16.90
N ASP A 220 -16.22 -21.97 17.52
CA ASP A 220 -17.54 -21.76 16.94
C ASP A 220 -17.92 -20.28 16.99
N GLU A 221 -17.51 -19.59 18.05
CA GLU A 221 -17.62 -18.13 18.14
C GLU A 221 -16.86 -17.45 16.99
N ILE A 222 -15.58 -17.78 16.78
CA ILE A 222 -14.77 -17.21 15.69
C ILE A 222 -15.41 -17.52 14.33
N GLN A 223 -15.94 -18.73 14.12
CA GLN A 223 -16.63 -19.06 12.87
C GLN A 223 -17.86 -18.18 12.64
N GLY A 224 -18.64 -17.89 13.69
CA GLY A 224 -19.77 -16.95 13.61
C GLY A 224 -19.35 -15.55 13.16
N TYR A 225 -18.22 -15.04 13.66
CA TYR A 225 -17.66 -13.77 13.19
C TYR A 225 -17.13 -13.84 11.74
N ILE A 226 -16.54 -14.97 11.33
CA ILE A 226 -16.14 -15.18 9.94
C ILE A 226 -17.36 -15.16 9.01
N ASP A 227 -18.49 -15.72 9.41
CA ASP A 227 -19.72 -15.67 8.61
C ASP A 227 -20.27 -14.24 8.46
N LEU A 228 -20.21 -13.44 9.53
CA LEU A 228 -20.73 -12.08 9.54
C LEU A 228 -19.82 -11.08 8.82
N TYR A 229 -18.50 -11.22 8.96
CA TYR A 229 -17.54 -10.20 8.55
C TYR A 229 -16.59 -10.66 7.43
N GLY A 230 -16.67 -11.93 7.03
CA GLY A 230 -15.77 -12.57 6.10
C GLY A 230 -14.37 -12.81 6.68
N CYS A 231 -13.46 -13.34 5.86
CA CYS A 231 -12.06 -13.62 6.23
C CYS A 231 -11.21 -12.33 6.40
N ARG A 232 -11.54 -11.50 7.39
CA ARG A 232 -10.90 -10.21 7.67
C ARG A 232 -10.42 -10.17 9.13
N PRO A 233 -9.25 -10.77 9.43
CA PRO A 233 -8.82 -10.99 10.81
C PRO A 233 -8.83 -9.74 11.69
N ARG A 234 -8.33 -8.59 11.21
CA ARG A 234 -8.33 -7.35 12.01
C ARG A 234 -9.74 -6.87 12.32
N LEU A 235 -10.66 -6.95 11.35
CA LEU A 235 -12.05 -6.56 11.58
C LEU A 235 -12.73 -7.49 12.59
N ILE A 236 -12.47 -8.80 12.50
CA ILE A 236 -12.97 -9.78 13.46
C ILE A 236 -12.40 -9.49 14.85
N LEU A 237 -11.09 -9.34 15.01
CA LEU A 237 -10.46 -8.99 16.29
C LEU A 237 -11.05 -7.71 16.88
N GLU A 238 -11.27 -6.67 16.07
CA GLU A 238 -11.89 -5.42 16.52
C GLU A 238 -13.34 -5.61 17.01
N LYS A 239 -14.07 -6.58 16.46
CA LYS A 239 -15.47 -6.89 16.82
C LYS A 239 -15.61 -7.92 17.94
N MET A 240 -14.59 -8.75 18.13
CA MET A 240 -14.51 -9.74 19.22
C MET A 240 -13.96 -9.14 20.51
N LYS A 241 -13.32 -7.97 20.46
CA LYS A 241 -12.85 -7.26 21.66
C LYS A 241 -13.98 -7.08 22.68
N CYS A 242 -13.88 -7.83 23.78
CA CYS A 242 -14.38 -7.44 25.11
C CYS A 242 -13.68 -6.19 25.62
#